data_AF-A0A536XI71-F1
#
_entry.id   AF-A0A536XI71-F1
#
_cell.length_a   1.000
_cell.length_b   1.000
_cell.length_c   1.000
_cell.angle_alpha   90.00
_cell.angle_beta   90.00
_cell.angle_gamma   90.00
#
_symmetry.space_group_name_H-M   'P 1'
#
loop_
_entity.id
_entity.type
_entity.pdbx_description
1 polymer ?
#
loop_
_entity_poly.entity_id
_entity_poly.type
_entity_poly.pdbx_seq_one_letter_code
_entity_poly.pdbx_strand_id
1 'polypeptide(L)'
;MKTMNALWPALQRVGQWGMACGAMLATTAALAVKDLPGGPAVNQLDLHSPVTRIAADQQWLHYFMLVICLVIFVGVFGVMFYSIYKHRKSKGATAANFHESTTVEIAWTIVPFFIVILMALPATKTVVAMKDTSAADLTIKATGIQWKWGYDYLSGEGEGIGFVSTLDVTQREMSDSGKAAGDDYLLRVDNPLVVPVNKKVRIITTASDVIHAWMVPAFGVKQDAIPGFVRDTWFRAQKVGNYYGQCAELCGKEHAYMPIHVKVVSAEDYTAWVAGRKKQMAALADDPNKVWQLGELIARGEKVYNSNCAQCHQASGKGGGAIKALDASRVVLDADKNKQLQIVLHGVPNTAMPSWKQLSDTELAAVITFTKNNWSNKTGQLVQPTEVAAARK
;
A
#
# COMPACT_ATOMS: atom_id res chain seq x y z
N MET A 1 -66.74 -31.98 -8.75
CA MET A 1 -66.35 -30.60 -8.40
C MET A 1 -65.50 -30.46 -7.11
N LYS A 2 -64.99 -31.54 -6.48
CA LYS A 2 -64.18 -31.47 -5.24
C LYS A 2 -62.67 -31.69 -5.42
N THR A 3 -62.20 -31.95 -6.63
CA THR A 3 -60.78 -32.28 -6.90
C THR A 3 -59.97 -31.11 -7.49
N MET A 4 -60.61 -30.05 -7.98
CA MET A 4 -59.90 -28.89 -8.56
C MET A 4 -59.48 -27.83 -7.52
N ASN A 5 -60.16 -27.77 -6.36
CA ASN A 5 -59.82 -26.79 -5.31
C ASN A 5 -58.60 -27.17 -4.46
N ALA A 6 -58.12 -28.41 -4.54
CA ALA A 6 -56.95 -28.88 -3.79
C ALA A 6 -55.61 -28.62 -4.52
N LEU A 7 -55.64 -28.43 -5.84
CA LEU A 7 -54.44 -28.23 -6.66
C LEU A 7 -53.98 -26.76 -6.71
N TRP A 8 -54.91 -25.82 -6.57
CA TRP A 8 -54.62 -24.38 -6.61
C TRP A 8 -53.70 -23.88 -5.47
N PRO A 9 -53.93 -24.22 -4.18
CA PRO A 9 -53.02 -23.80 -3.12
C PRO A 9 -51.66 -24.49 -3.19
N ALA A 10 -51.56 -25.70 -3.76
CA ALA A 10 -50.29 -26.39 -3.98
C ALA A 10 -49.45 -25.69 -5.07
N LEU A 11 -50.06 -25.30 -6.19
CA LEU A 11 -49.42 -24.53 -7.25
C LEU A 11 -48.99 -23.12 -6.77
N GLN A 12 -49.81 -22.45 -5.96
CA GLN A 12 -49.43 -21.16 -5.36
C GLN A 12 -48.25 -21.29 -4.40
N ARG A 13 -48.19 -22.36 -3.58
CA ARG A 13 -47.03 -22.62 -2.72
C ARG A 13 -45.78 -22.89 -3.55
N VAL A 14 -45.85 -23.74 -4.58
CA VAL A 14 -44.70 -24.01 -5.48
C VAL A 14 -44.22 -22.73 -6.17
N GLY A 15 -45.13 -21.85 -6.62
CA GLY A 15 -44.79 -20.54 -7.16
C GLY A 15 -44.13 -19.60 -6.14
N GLN A 16 -44.63 -19.56 -4.90
CA GLN A 16 -44.05 -18.77 -3.81
C GLN A 16 -42.66 -19.28 -3.40
N TRP A 17 -42.45 -20.59 -3.31
CA TRP A 17 -41.13 -21.19 -3.07
C TRP A 17 -40.18 -20.95 -4.24
N GLY A 18 -40.65 -21.04 -5.48
CA GLY A 18 -39.88 -20.71 -6.68
C GLY A 18 -39.43 -19.25 -6.72
N MET A 19 -40.32 -18.31 -6.37
CA MET A 19 -39.98 -16.90 -6.26
C MET A 19 -39.05 -16.61 -5.08
N ALA A 20 -39.22 -17.27 -3.93
CA ALA A 20 -38.32 -17.12 -2.78
C ALA A 20 -36.92 -17.68 -3.04
N CYS A 21 -36.81 -18.86 -3.67
CA CYS A 21 -35.54 -19.42 -4.10
C CYS A 21 -34.89 -18.58 -5.21
N GLY A 22 -35.67 -18.08 -6.18
CA GLY A 22 -35.19 -17.16 -7.20
C GLY A 22 -34.68 -15.84 -6.62
N ALA A 23 -35.38 -15.28 -5.63
CA ALA A 23 -34.96 -14.07 -4.92
C ALA A 23 -33.70 -14.31 -4.07
N MET A 24 -33.58 -15.46 -3.40
CA MET A 24 -32.37 -15.84 -2.65
C MET A 24 -31.15 -16.08 -3.55
N LEU A 25 -31.33 -16.69 -4.73
CA LEU A 25 -30.26 -16.87 -5.71
C LEU A 25 -29.86 -15.56 -6.40
N ALA A 26 -30.82 -14.65 -6.60
CA ALA A 26 -30.54 -13.32 -7.13
C ALA A 26 -29.82 -12.41 -6.11
N THR A 27 -30.15 -12.52 -4.82
CA THR A 27 -29.46 -11.75 -3.77
C THR A 27 -28.05 -12.24 -3.48
N THR A 28 -27.77 -13.55 -3.58
CA THR A 28 -26.39 -14.06 -3.48
C THR A 28 -25.53 -13.65 -4.66
N ALA A 29 -26.09 -13.57 -5.87
CA ALA A 29 -25.40 -13.05 -7.05
C ALA A 29 -25.12 -11.52 -6.98
N ALA A 30 -26.01 -10.75 -6.35
CA ALA A 30 -25.85 -9.30 -6.18
C ALA A 30 -24.80 -8.91 -5.12
N LEU A 31 -24.41 -9.84 -4.24
CA LEU A 31 -23.35 -9.68 -3.24
C LEU A 31 -22.05 -10.41 -3.64
N ALA A 32 -21.99 -10.97 -4.85
CA ALA A 32 -20.82 -11.70 -5.32
C ALA A 32 -19.67 -10.73 -5.64
N VAL A 33 -18.57 -10.84 -4.90
CA VAL A 33 -17.28 -10.24 -5.24
C VAL A 33 -16.77 -10.89 -6.53
N LYS A 34 -16.21 -10.10 -7.44
CA LYS A 34 -15.58 -10.55 -8.68
C LYS A 34 -14.07 -10.38 -8.62
N ASP A 35 -13.39 -11.00 -9.56
CA ASP A 35 -11.94 -10.82 -9.71
C ASP A 35 -11.61 -9.35 -9.96
N LEU A 36 -10.61 -8.83 -9.24
CA LEU A 36 -10.08 -7.49 -9.48
C LEU A 36 -8.89 -7.57 -10.46
N PRO A 37 -9.01 -7.07 -11.70
CA PRO A 37 -7.90 -7.09 -12.65
C PRO A 37 -6.68 -6.34 -12.11
N GLY A 38 -5.54 -7.02 -12.03
CA GLY A 38 -4.29 -6.49 -11.47
C GLY A 38 -4.25 -6.43 -9.93
N GLY A 39 -5.29 -6.93 -9.26
CA GLY A 39 -5.37 -7.17 -7.82
C GLY A 39 -5.65 -8.65 -7.52
N PRO A 40 -6.19 -8.96 -6.33
CA PRO A 40 -6.54 -10.34 -5.96
C PRO A 40 -7.74 -10.86 -6.77
N ALA A 41 -7.68 -12.14 -7.15
CA ALA A 41 -8.82 -12.85 -7.72
C ALA A 41 -9.57 -13.66 -6.65
N VAL A 42 -10.86 -13.89 -6.88
CA VAL A 42 -11.75 -14.57 -5.93
C VAL A 42 -11.35 -16.04 -5.82
N ASN A 43 -11.13 -16.50 -4.59
CA ASN A 43 -10.68 -17.88 -4.30
C ASN A 43 -9.37 -18.27 -5.01
N GLN A 44 -8.51 -17.29 -5.32
CA GLN A 44 -7.21 -17.57 -5.89
C GLN A 44 -6.33 -18.31 -4.87
N LEU A 45 -5.78 -19.46 -5.27
CA LEU A 45 -4.89 -20.28 -4.43
C LEU A 45 -3.41 -20.03 -4.71
N ASP A 46 -3.10 -19.34 -5.80
CA ASP A 46 -1.73 -19.13 -6.30
C ASP A 46 -1.30 -17.66 -6.20
N LEU A 47 -0.04 -17.39 -6.57
CA LEU A 47 0.48 -16.03 -6.71
C LEU A 47 -0.30 -15.22 -7.75
N HIS A 48 -0.24 -13.89 -7.62
CA HIS A 48 -0.86 -12.97 -8.56
C HIS A 48 -0.29 -13.16 -9.97
N SER A 49 -1.12 -12.90 -10.98
CA SER A 49 -0.68 -12.95 -12.38
C SER A 49 0.48 -11.96 -12.59
N PRO A 50 1.65 -12.42 -13.07
CA PRO A 50 2.83 -11.59 -13.18
C PRO A 50 2.68 -10.61 -14.35
N VAL A 51 3.07 -9.36 -14.10
CA VAL A 51 3.14 -8.32 -15.16
C VAL A 51 4.52 -7.70 -15.30
N THR A 52 5.52 -8.26 -14.61
CA THR A 52 6.93 -7.93 -14.75
C THR A 52 7.72 -9.22 -15.00
N ARG A 53 8.93 -9.08 -15.56
CA ARG A 53 9.83 -10.22 -15.73
C ARG A 53 10.21 -10.87 -14.39
N ILE A 54 10.48 -10.05 -13.37
CA ILE A 54 10.83 -10.50 -12.02
C ILE A 54 9.69 -11.32 -11.40
N ALA A 55 8.44 -10.86 -11.50
CA ALA A 55 7.28 -11.58 -10.98
C ALA A 55 7.13 -12.95 -11.66
N ALA A 56 7.34 -13.01 -12.98
CA ALA A 56 7.31 -14.26 -13.73
C ALA A 56 8.43 -15.23 -13.30
N ASP A 57 9.64 -14.73 -13.08
CA ASP A 57 10.77 -15.53 -12.60
C ASP A 57 10.54 -16.03 -11.14
N GLN A 58 9.92 -15.21 -10.28
CA GLN A 58 9.48 -15.62 -8.93
C GLN A 58 8.42 -16.71 -8.97
N GLN A 59 7.42 -16.58 -9.83
CA GLN A 59 6.36 -17.58 -9.99
C GLN A 59 6.93 -18.90 -10.54
N TRP A 60 7.86 -18.84 -11.50
CA TRP A 60 8.54 -20.03 -11.98
C TRP A 60 9.35 -20.72 -10.86
N LEU A 61 10.10 -19.95 -10.07
CA LEU A 61 10.81 -20.47 -8.90
C LEU A 61 9.85 -21.11 -7.89
N HIS A 62 8.70 -20.49 -7.64
CA HIS A 62 7.68 -21.04 -6.76
C HIS A 62 7.23 -22.43 -7.21
N TYR A 63 6.86 -22.62 -8.47
CA TYR A 63 6.45 -23.94 -8.97
C TYR A 63 7.60 -24.94 -9.02
N PHE A 64 8.80 -24.50 -9.40
CA PHE A 64 10.00 -25.35 -9.38
C PHE A 64 10.24 -25.91 -7.96
N MET A 65 10.13 -25.06 -6.94
CA MET A 65 10.27 -25.45 -5.54
C MET A 65 9.12 -26.36 -5.09
N LEU A 66 7.87 -26.05 -5.47
CA LEU A 66 6.72 -26.89 -5.14
C LEU A 66 6.85 -28.31 -5.71
N VAL A 67 7.36 -28.47 -6.93
CA VAL A 67 7.61 -29.79 -7.53
C VAL A 67 8.65 -30.57 -6.71
N ILE A 68 9.75 -29.93 -6.32
CA ILE A 68 10.77 -30.56 -5.46
C ILE A 68 10.15 -30.97 -4.12
N CYS A 69 9.42 -30.07 -3.47
CA CYS A 69 8.73 -30.35 -2.21
C CYS A 69 7.73 -31.50 -2.35
N LEU A 70 6.97 -31.56 -3.45
CA LEU A 70 6.02 -32.64 -3.72
C LEU A 70 6.72 -33.99 -3.87
N VAL A 71 7.84 -34.05 -4.60
CA VAL A 71 8.62 -35.28 -4.76
C VAL A 71 9.16 -35.77 -3.42
N ILE A 72 9.73 -34.87 -2.61
CA ILE A 72 10.20 -35.19 -1.25
C ILE A 72 9.04 -35.65 -0.38
N PHE A 73 7.92 -34.94 -0.42
CA PHE A 73 6.71 -35.27 0.34
C PHE A 73 6.23 -36.68 0.01
N VAL A 74 6.07 -37.01 -1.27
CA VAL A 74 5.65 -38.35 -1.71
C VAL A 74 6.67 -39.42 -1.27
N GLY A 75 7.98 -39.13 -1.37
CA GLY A 75 9.01 -40.04 -0.90
C GLY A 75 8.95 -40.32 0.60
N VAL A 76 8.90 -39.27 1.42
CA VAL A 76 8.88 -39.38 2.90
C VAL A 76 7.58 -40.01 3.37
N PHE A 77 6.43 -39.49 2.94
CA PHE A 77 5.13 -40.04 3.34
C PHE A 77 4.92 -41.44 2.77
N GLY A 78 5.42 -41.73 1.57
CA GLY A 78 5.39 -43.07 0.99
C GLY A 78 6.12 -44.09 1.87
N VAL A 79 7.36 -43.79 2.28
CA VAL A 79 8.14 -44.66 3.18
C VAL A 79 7.46 -44.78 4.55
N MET A 80 6.92 -43.68 5.09
CA MET A 80 6.21 -43.69 6.36
C MET A 80 4.95 -44.55 6.31
N PHE A 81 4.08 -44.35 5.32
CA PHE A 81 2.85 -45.14 5.14
C PHE A 81 3.16 -46.60 4.86
N TYR A 82 4.17 -46.87 4.04
CA TYR A 82 4.67 -48.24 3.84
C TYR A 82 5.10 -48.86 5.16
N SER A 83 5.87 -48.14 5.98
CA SER A 83 6.36 -48.62 7.26
C SER A 83 5.21 -48.92 8.24
N ILE A 84 4.26 -48.00 8.38
CA ILE A 84 3.06 -48.17 9.21
C ILE A 84 2.23 -49.38 8.76
N TYR A 85 2.08 -49.57 7.45
CA TYR A 85 1.28 -50.66 6.89
C TYR A 85 1.97 -52.03 6.97
N LYS A 86 3.27 -52.09 6.68
CA LYS A 86 4.05 -53.34 6.57
C LYS A 86 4.57 -53.81 7.93
N HIS A 87 5.09 -52.92 8.76
CA HIS A 87 5.71 -53.23 10.05
C HIS A 87 4.73 -53.15 11.23
N ARG A 88 3.42 -53.17 10.95
CA ARG A 88 2.37 -53.16 11.96
C ARG A 88 2.38 -54.43 12.80
N LYS A 89 2.37 -54.31 14.14
CA LYS A 89 2.30 -55.45 15.08
C LYS A 89 1.16 -56.42 14.78
N SER A 90 -0.01 -55.90 14.39
CA SER A 90 -1.18 -56.75 14.07
C SER A 90 -1.02 -57.61 12.81
N LYS A 91 0.01 -57.37 11.99
CA LYS A 91 0.40 -58.24 10.87
C LYS A 91 1.47 -59.27 11.24
N GLY A 92 1.81 -59.40 12.52
CA GLY A 92 2.87 -60.31 12.99
C GLY A 92 4.29 -59.81 12.67
N ALA A 93 4.47 -58.53 12.37
CA ALA A 93 5.80 -57.97 12.14
C ALA A 93 6.65 -58.03 13.43
N THR A 94 7.84 -58.62 13.35
CA THR A 94 8.84 -58.64 14.42
C THR A 94 9.85 -57.50 14.21
N ALA A 95 10.34 -56.93 15.31
CA ALA A 95 11.34 -55.86 15.26
C ALA A 95 12.69 -56.42 14.78
N ALA A 96 13.37 -55.67 13.92
CA ALA A 96 14.75 -55.96 13.54
C ALA A 96 15.73 -55.39 14.58
N ASN A 97 16.93 -55.96 14.68
CA ASN A 97 17.96 -55.60 15.68
C ASN A 97 19.16 -54.84 15.07
N PHE A 98 18.94 -54.02 14.04
CA PHE A 98 19.98 -53.13 13.53
C PHE A 98 19.93 -51.78 14.25
N HIS A 99 21.08 -51.11 14.38
CA HIS A 99 21.19 -49.83 15.09
C HIS A 99 21.61 -48.67 14.18
N GLU A 100 22.34 -48.93 13.10
CA GLU A 100 22.82 -47.90 12.18
C GLU A 100 23.07 -48.47 10.77
N SER A 101 23.22 -47.56 9.80
CA SER A 101 23.70 -47.90 8.47
C SER A 101 24.46 -46.71 7.90
N THR A 102 25.79 -46.75 7.97
CA THR A 102 26.65 -45.68 7.46
C THR A 102 26.38 -45.38 5.99
N THR A 103 26.06 -46.40 5.18
CA THR A 103 25.72 -46.22 3.76
C THR A 103 24.45 -45.38 3.57
N VAL A 104 23.40 -45.65 4.35
CA VAL A 104 22.15 -44.89 4.30
C VAL A 104 22.37 -43.47 4.84
N GLU A 105 23.17 -43.34 5.89
CA GLU A 105 23.55 -42.05 6.46
C GLU A 105 24.29 -41.14 5.48
N ILE A 106 25.26 -41.70 4.75
CA ILE A 106 25.95 -40.99 3.68
C ILE A 106 24.95 -40.60 2.58
N ALA A 107 24.08 -41.51 2.16
CA ALA A 107 23.10 -41.26 1.10
C ALA A 107 22.14 -40.11 1.46
N TRP A 108 21.52 -40.13 2.64
CA TRP A 108 20.60 -39.07 3.07
C TRP A 108 21.28 -37.76 3.43
N THR A 109 22.62 -37.72 3.48
CA THR A 109 23.38 -36.48 3.70
C THR A 109 23.74 -35.84 2.35
N ILE A 110 24.23 -36.66 1.42
CA ILE A 110 24.66 -36.22 0.08
C ILE A 110 23.46 -35.79 -0.78
N VAL A 111 22.34 -36.53 -0.72
CA VAL A 111 21.17 -36.23 -1.57
C VAL A 111 20.57 -34.84 -1.25
N PRO A 112 20.25 -34.48 0.01
CA PRO A 112 19.79 -33.12 0.34
C PRO A 112 20.81 -32.04 0.01
N PHE A 113 22.12 -32.31 0.17
CA PHE A 113 23.17 -31.38 -0.20
C PHE A 113 23.08 -30.97 -1.69
N PHE A 114 22.96 -31.94 -2.59
CA PHE A 114 22.81 -31.65 -4.02
C PHE A 114 21.47 -31.00 -4.37
N ILE A 115 20.39 -31.38 -3.68
CA ILE A 115 19.08 -30.73 -3.85
C ILE A 115 19.18 -29.24 -3.53
N VAL A 116 19.84 -28.86 -2.43
CA VAL A 116 20.04 -27.45 -2.06
C VAL A 116 20.87 -26.69 -3.10
N ILE A 117 21.95 -27.28 -3.62
CA ILE A 117 22.75 -26.66 -4.69
C ILE A 117 21.91 -26.40 -5.94
N LEU A 118 21.11 -27.39 -6.35
CA LEU A 118 20.21 -27.27 -7.50
C LEU A 118 19.21 -26.11 -7.31
N MET A 119 18.69 -25.93 -6.09
CA MET A 119 17.74 -24.87 -5.75
C MET A 119 18.40 -23.49 -5.69
N ALA A 120 19.64 -23.40 -5.22
CA ALA A 120 20.32 -22.14 -4.98
C ALA A 120 20.64 -21.37 -6.27
N LEU A 121 21.11 -22.06 -7.32
CA LEU A 121 21.59 -21.42 -8.56
C LEU A 121 20.53 -20.52 -9.25
N PRO A 122 19.32 -21.01 -9.60
CA PRO A 122 18.32 -20.16 -10.23
C PRO A 122 17.78 -19.09 -9.27
N ALA A 123 17.70 -19.38 -7.96
CA ALA A 123 17.27 -18.41 -6.95
C ALA A 123 18.24 -17.22 -6.86
N THR A 124 19.55 -17.48 -6.82
CA THR A 124 20.57 -16.44 -6.79
C THR A 124 20.50 -15.54 -8.03
N LYS A 125 20.32 -16.12 -9.22
CA LYS A 125 20.16 -15.34 -10.46
C LYS A 125 18.98 -14.37 -10.38
N THR A 126 17.82 -14.82 -9.91
CA THR A 126 16.64 -13.96 -9.75
C THR A 126 16.87 -12.89 -8.69
N VAL A 127 17.47 -13.23 -7.54
CA VAL A 127 17.78 -12.24 -6.48
C VAL A 127 18.73 -11.16 -6.97
N VAL A 128 19.77 -11.52 -7.72
CA VAL A 128 20.70 -10.54 -8.30
C VAL A 128 19.96 -9.60 -9.26
N ALA A 129 19.12 -10.13 -10.14
CA ALA A 129 18.31 -9.32 -11.06
C ALA A 129 17.33 -8.40 -10.32
N MET A 130 16.72 -8.86 -9.21
CA MET A 130 15.85 -8.05 -8.36
C MET A 130 16.58 -6.88 -7.70
N LYS A 131 17.88 -7.03 -7.42
CA LYS A 131 18.68 -6.02 -6.72
C LYS A 131 19.40 -5.04 -7.65
N ASP A 132 19.44 -5.30 -8.94
CA ASP A 132 19.99 -4.36 -9.91
C ASP A 132 19.02 -3.20 -10.20
N THR A 133 19.16 -2.10 -9.47
CA THR A 133 18.38 -0.87 -9.63
C THR A 133 19.01 0.14 -10.60
N SER A 134 20.11 -0.22 -11.26
CA SER A 134 20.83 0.67 -12.18
C SER A 134 20.04 0.97 -13.46
N ALA A 135 20.43 2.02 -14.19
CA ALA A 135 19.84 2.39 -15.49
C ALA A 135 18.30 2.50 -15.50
N ALA A 136 17.75 3.14 -14.46
CA ALA A 136 16.31 3.39 -14.37
C ALA A 136 15.89 4.52 -15.32
N ASP A 137 14.73 4.35 -15.96
CA ASP A 137 14.10 5.40 -16.78
C ASP A 137 13.43 6.47 -15.90
N LEU A 138 12.93 6.06 -14.74
CA LEU A 138 12.23 6.90 -13.75
C LEU A 138 12.69 6.54 -12.35
N THR A 139 12.89 7.55 -11.49
CA THR A 139 13.12 7.34 -10.05
C THR A 139 12.04 8.03 -9.26
N ILE A 140 11.34 7.25 -8.43
CA ILE A 140 10.24 7.74 -7.58
C ILE A 140 10.55 7.34 -6.14
N LYS A 141 10.43 8.27 -5.22
CA LYS A 141 10.54 7.99 -3.79
C LYS A 141 9.16 7.74 -3.21
N ALA A 142 8.97 6.57 -2.62
CA ALA A 142 7.80 6.19 -1.84
C ALA A 142 8.11 6.35 -0.34
N THR A 143 7.39 7.24 0.34
CA THR A 143 7.55 7.49 1.78
C THR A 143 6.37 6.90 2.54
N GLY A 144 6.63 5.95 3.43
CA GLY A 144 5.63 5.41 4.35
C GLY A 144 5.30 6.42 5.47
N ILE A 145 4.01 6.65 5.68
CA ILE A 145 3.48 7.56 6.70
C ILE A 145 2.28 6.84 7.34
N GLN A 146 2.03 6.96 8.64
CA GLN A 146 0.81 6.45 9.26
C GLN A 146 -0.40 7.27 8.79
N TRP A 147 -1.35 6.74 8.01
CA TRP A 147 -1.39 5.47 7.28
C TRP A 147 -1.71 5.73 5.81
N LYS A 148 -0.69 6.16 5.06
CA LYS A 148 -0.73 6.65 3.68
C LYS A 148 0.67 6.60 3.04
N TRP A 149 0.75 6.83 1.74
CA TRP A 149 2.01 6.83 0.99
C TRP A 149 2.28 8.19 0.35
N GLY A 150 3.46 8.78 0.60
CA GLY A 150 3.95 9.93 -0.16
C GLY A 150 4.73 9.47 -1.38
N TYR A 151 4.52 10.12 -2.53
CA TYR A 151 5.24 9.85 -3.77
C TYR A 151 5.91 11.12 -4.29
N ASP A 152 7.23 11.08 -4.47
CA ASP A 152 8.01 12.16 -5.10
C ASP A 152 8.72 11.63 -6.34
N TYR A 153 8.44 12.22 -7.51
CA TYR A 153 9.10 11.88 -8.77
C TYR A 153 10.43 12.64 -8.82
N LEU A 154 11.53 11.92 -8.55
CA LEU A 154 12.85 12.50 -8.34
C LEU A 154 13.65 12.67 -9.63
N SER A 155 13.47 11.79 -10.61
CA SER A 155 14.20 11.88 -11.88
C SER A 155 13.40 11.27 -13.03
N GLY A 156 13.58 11.84 -14.22
CA GLY A 156 12.94 11.40 -15.46
C GLY A 156 11.67 12.20 -15.77
N GLU A 157 10.88 11.72 -16.72
CA GLU A 157 9.62 12.38 -17.07
C GLU A 157 8.67 12.40 -15.85
N GLY A 158 8.18 13.58 -15.48
CA GLY A 158 7.42 13.76 -14.23
C GLY A 158 8.23 14.31 -13.05
N GLU A 159 9.53 14.55 -13.21
CA GLU A 159 10.37 15.17 -12.18
C GLU A 159 9.74 16.44 -11.59
N GLY A 160 9.79 16.52 -10.26
CA GLY A 160 9.22 17.59 -9.45
C GLY A 160 7.78 17.35 -9.00
N ILE A 161 7.08 16.34 -9.54
CA ILE A 161 5.74 15.97 -9.08
C ILE A 161 5.86 15.32 -7.70
N GLY A 162 5.09 15.85 -6.73
CA GLY A 162 4.94 15.28 -5.39
C GLY A 162 3.48 15.22 -4.98
N PHE A 163 3.05 14.13 -4.33
CA PHE A 163 1.71 14.02 -3.75
C PHE A 163 1.62 12.94 -2.67
N VAL A 164 0.54 12.96 -1.91
CA VAL A 164 0.19 11.91 -0.95
C VAL A 164 -0.98 11.11 -1.51
N SER A 165 -0.90 9.80 -1.36
CA SER A 165 -1.92 8.80 -1.69
C SER A 165 -2.45 8.22 -0.39
N THR A 166 -3.75 8.38 -0.15
CA THR A 166 -4.47 7.78 0.98
C THR A 166 -5.58 6.88 0.48
N LEU A 167 -6.07 5.99 1.34
CA LEU A 167 -7.31 5.25 1.08
C LEU A 167 -8.42 6.23 0.69
N ASP A 168 -9.17 5.89 -0.36
CA ASP A 168 -10.31 6.68 -0.82
C ASP A 168 -11.34 6.81 0.32
N VAL A 169 -11.85 8.02 0.55
CA VAL A 169 -12.75 8.32 1.67
C VAL A 169 -14.00 7.44 1.66
N THR A 170 -14.51 7.08 0.48
CA THR A 170 -15.68 6.22 0.33
C THR A 170 -15.42 4.81 0.85
N GLN A 171 -14.18 4.33 0.74
CA GLN A 171 -13.77 3.01 1.25
C GLN A 171 -13.77 3.00 2.79
N ARG A 172 -13.34 4.10 3.41
CA ARG A 172 -13.38 4.25 4.86
C ARG A 172 -14.82 4.32 5.37
N GLU A 173 -15.68 5.08 4.71
CA GLU A 173 -17.11 5.18 5.05
C GLU A 173 -17.82 3.82 4.95
N MET A 174 -17.51 3.03 3.92
CA MET A 174 -18.01 1.65 3.77
C MET A 174 -17.55 0.75 4.92
N SER A 175 -16.27 0.86 5.31
CA SER A 175 -15.72 0.10 6.44
C SER A 175 -16.37 0.48 7.77
N ASP A 176 -16.47 1.79 8.07
CA ASP A 176 -17.02 2.29 9.33
C ASP A 176 -18.51 1.97 9.47
N SER A 177 -19.25 1.90 8.34
CA SER A 177 -20.65 1.49 8.32
C SER A 177 -20.87 -0.03 8.29
N GLY A 178 -19.80 -0.83 8.15
CA GLY A 178 -19.88 -2.29 8.01
C GLY A 178 -20.49 -2.76 6.69
N LYS A 179 -20.51 -1.91 5.67
CA LYS A 179 -21.12 -2.16 4.35
C LYS A 179 -20.06 -2.15 3.26
N ALA A 180 -19.15 -3.13 3.31
CA ALA A 180 -18.15 -3.31 2.27
C ALA A 180 -18.82 -3.58 0.90
N ALA A 181 -18.35 -2.89 -0.13
CA ALA A 181 -18.81 -3.08 -1.50
C ALA A 181 -17.69 -2.76 -2.51
N GLY A 182 -17.80 -3.33 -3.71
CA GLY A 182 -16.82 -3.17 -4.78
C GLY A 182 -15.67 -4.17 -4.68
N ASP A 183 -15.13 -4.54 -5.83
CA ASP A 183 -14.03 -5.51 -5.94
C ASP A 183 -12.68 -4.91 -5.49
N ASP A 184 -12.57 -3.57 -5.47
CA ASP A 184 -11.42 -2.80 -5.03
C ASP A 184 -11.52 -2.33 -3.57
N TYR A 185 -12.39 -2.96 -2.78
CA TYR A 185 -12.59 -2.63 -1.37
C TYR A 185 -11.27 -2.64 -0.59
N LEU A 186 -10.98 -1.55 0.12
CA LEU A 186 -9.69 -1.29 0.81
C LEU A 186 -8.43 -1.24 -0.06
N LEU A 187 -8.55 -1.22 -1.39
CA LEU A 187 -7.43 -1.13 -2.32
C LEU A 187 -7.41 0.19 -3.11
N ARG A 188 -8.56 0.83 -3.26
CA ARG A 188 -8.69 2.10 -3.97
C ARG A 188 -8.13 3.28 -3.17
N VAL A 189 -7.39 4.14 -3.86
CA VAL A 189 -6.81 5.38 -3.31
C VAL A 189 -7.36 6.62 -4.01
N ASP A 190 -7.16 7.78 -3.38
CA ASP A 190 -7.49 9.08 -3.97
C ASP A 190 -6.53 9.50 -5.12
N ASN A 191 -5.23 9.25 -4.95
CA ASN A 191 -4.17 9.65 -5.88
C ASN A 191 -3.25 8.46 -6.21
N PRO A 192 -3.53 7.69 -7.30
CA PRO A 192 -2.69 6.54 -7.65
C PRO A 192 -1.31 6.97 -8.16
N LEU A 193 -0.31 6.11 -7.95
CA LEU A 193 1.02 6.23 -8.55
C LEU A 193 0.91 5.94 -10.06
N VAL A 194 1.20 6.92 -10.93
CA VAL A 194 1.09 6.76 -12.38
C VAL A 194 2.48 6.53 -12.99
N VAL A 195 2.63 5.48 -13.80
CA VAL A 195 3.90 5.16 -14.47
C VAL A 195 3.67 4.67 -15.90
N PRO A 196 4.63 4.85 -16.82
CA PRO A 196 4.54 4.33 -18.18
C PRO A 196 4.88 2.83 -18.24
N VAL A 197 4.21 2.12 -19.12
CA VAL A 197 4.51 0.73 -19.47
C VAL A 197 5.90 0.60 -20.11
N ASN A 198 6.54 -0.55 -19.94
CA ASN A 198 7.84 -0.93 -20.50
C ASN A 198 9.04 -0.05 -20.09
N LYS A 199 8.89 0.79 -19.07
CA LYS A 199 9.97 1.60 -18.48
C LYS A 199 10.43 1.03 -17.13
N LYS A 200 11.74 1.08 -16.85
CA LYS A 200 12.31 0.65 -15.57
C LYS A 200 12.10 1.77 -14.55
N VAL A 201 11.18 1.53 -13.64
CA VAL A 201 10.86 2.45 -12.54
C VAL A 201 11.63 1.98 -11.31
N ARG A 202 12.55 2.82 -10.83
CA ARG A 202 13.20 2.63 -9.53
C ARG A 202 12.34 3.26 -8.46
N ILE A 203 11.95 2.46 -7.47
CA ILE A 203 11.24 2.93 -6.28
C ILE A 203 12.24 2.99 -5.13
N ILE A 204 12.46 4.20 -4.63
CA ILE A 204 13.24 4.44 -3.42
C ILE A 204 12.27 4.46 -2.24
N THR A 205 12.46 3.61 -1.24
CA THR A 205 11.59 3.53 -0.06
C THR A 205 12.27 4.13 1.18
N THR A 206 11.47 4.86 1.96
CA THR A 206 11.81 5.35 3.30
C THR A 206 10.53 5.60 4.09
N ALA A 207 10.60 5.95 5.37
CA ALA A 207 9.42 6.28 6.17
C ALA A 207 9.66 7.48 7.07
N SER A 208 8.58 8.20 7.41
CA SER A 208 8.64 9.37 8.31
C SER A 208 8.34 9.07 9.77
N ASP A 209 7.82 7.86 10.07
CA ASP A 209 7.37 7.48 11.41
C ASP A 209 7.83 6.08 11.85
N VAL A 210 7.11 5.02 11.49
CA VAL A 210 7.39 3.62 11.83
C VAL A 210 7.81 2.86 10.57
N ILE A 211 8.13 1.57 10.72
CA ILE A 211 8.45 0.72 9.56
C ILE A 211 7.15 0.42 8.80
N HIS A 212 7.23 0.55 7.48
CA HIS A 212 6.20 0.11 6.52
C HIS A 212 6.85 -0.81 5.48
N ALA A 213 6.08 -1.39 4.58
CA ALA A 213 6.65 -2.04 3.39
C ALA A 213 5.82 -1.79 2.15
N TRP A 214 6.47 -1.28 1.11
CA TRP A 214 5.84 -1.02 -0.18
C TRP A 214 5.81 -2.32 -0.98
N MET A 215 4.62 -2.87 -1.20
CA MET A 215 4.43 -4.15 -1.89
C MET A 215 3.35 -4.05 -2.96
N VAL A 216 3.68 -4.50 -4.17
CA VAL A 216 2.73 -4.68 -5.28
C VAL A 216 2.90 -6.10 -5.83
N PRO A 217 2.02 -7.06 -5.44
CA PRO A 217 2.20 -8.48 -5.76
C PRO A 217 2.34 -8.80 -7.25
N ALA A 218 1.52 -8.19 -8.12
CA ALA A 218 1.60 -8.40 -9.57
C ALA A 218 2.96 -8.01 -10.17
N PHE A 219 3.71 -7.13 -9.48
CA PHE A 219 5.05 -6.70 -9.88
C PHE A 219 6.16 -7.57 -9.31
N GLY A 220 5.87 -8.45 -8.35
CA GLY A 220 6.89 -9.23 -7.64
C GLY A 220 7.78 -8.37 -6.75
N VAL A 221 7.27 -7.20 -6.30
CA VAL A 221 8.03 -6.23 -5.52
C VAL A 221 7.49 -6.15 -4.10
N LYS A 222 8.38 -6.31 -3.12
CA LYS A 222 8.22 -5.88 -1.73
C LYS A 222 9.54 -5.26 -1.28
N GLN A 223 9.48 -4.07 -0.71
CA GLN A 223 10.65 -3.44 -0.11
C GLN A 223 10.21 -2.61 1.11
N ASP A 224 10.81 -2.91 2.26
CA ASP A 224 10.54 -2.19 3.50
C ASP A 224 10.97 -0.72 3.37
N ALA A 225 10.16 0.14 3.97
CA ALA A 225 10.33 1.57 4.14
C ALA A 225 10.68 1.80 5.62
N ILE A 226 11.95 2.10 5.89
CA ILE A 226 12.49 2.16 7.26
C ILE A 226 12.87 3.62 7.58
N PRO A 227 12.40 4.19 8.70
CA PRO A 227 12.80 5.53 9.11
C PRO A 227 14.31 5.67 9.23
N GLY A 228 14.87 6.74 8.66
CA GLY A 228 16.32 7.01 8.70
C GLY A 228 17.16 6.22 7.70
N PHE A 229 16.57 5.29 6.94
CA PHE A 229 17.25 4.56 5.87
C PHE A 229 16.58 4.80 4.53
N VAL A 230 17.40 4.73 3.48
CA VAL A 230 16.95 4.76 2.10
C VAL A 230 17.25 3.39 1.50
N ARG A 231 16.20 2.69 1.07
CA ARG A 231 16.29 1.42 0.37
C ARG A 231 15.72 1.60 -1.02
N ASP A 232 16.06 0.72 -1.95
CA ASP A 232 15.48 0.77 -3.28
C ASP A 232 15.09 -0.60 -3.81
N THR A 233 14.18 -0.56 -4.76
CA THR A 233 13.71 -1.67 -5.56
C THR A 233 13.34 -1.14 -6.94
N TRP A 234 12.96 -2.01 -7.86
CA TRP A 234 12.57 -1.59 -9.20
C TRP A 234 11.53 -2.54 -9.79
N PHE A 235 10.80 -2.04 -10.77
CA PHE A 235 9.97 -2.86 -11.64
C PHE A 235 9.95 -2.32 -13.06
N ARG A 236 9.57 -3.17 -14.02
CA ARG A 236 9.23 -2.80 -15.40
C ARG A 236 7.93 -3.50 -15.76
N ALA A 237 6.82 -2.77 -15.65
CA ALA A 237 5.51 -3.31 -15.97
C ALA A 237 5.37 -3.49 -17.49
N GLN A 238 4.92 -4.65 -17.93
CA GLN A 238 4.83 -5.03 -19.35
C GLN A 238 3.41 -4.90 -19.91
N LYS A 239 2.44 -4.55 -19.06
CA LYS A 239 1.03 -4.43 -19.41
C LYS A 239 0.47 -3.14 -18.80
N VAL A 240 -0.38 -2.46 -19.58
CA VAL A 240 -1.19 -1.31 -19.12
C VAL A 240 -2.31 -1.83 -18.23
N GLY A 241 -2.62 -1.10 -17.16
CA GLY A 241 -3.66 -1.50 -16.22
C GLY A 241 -3.54 -0.83 -14.85
N ASN A 242 -4.48 -1.17 -13.97
CA ASN A 242 -4.42 -0.84 -12.56
C ASN A 242 -3.84 -2.02 -11.80
N TYR A 243 -2.92 -1.75 -10.88
CA TYR A 243 -2.27 -2.75 -10.06
C TYR A 243 -2.33 -2.35 -8.60
N TYR A 244 -2.63 -3.30 -7.75
CA TYR A 244 -2.96 -3.03 -6.35
C TYR A 244 -1.94 -3.68 -5.42
N GLY A 245 -1.75 -3.04 -4.28
CA GLY A 245 -0.82 -3.44 -3.24
C GLY A 245 -1.31 -3.00 -1.87
N GLN A 246 -0.70 -3.53 -0.83
CA GLN A 246 -0.97 -3.17 0.56
C GLN A 246 0.35 -3.01 1.31
N CYS A 247 0.30 -2.29 2.44
CA CYS A 247 1.43 -2.27 3.35
C CYS A 247 1.70 -3.69 3.86
N ALA A 248 2.95 -4.14 3.74
CA ALA A 248 3.36 -5.51 4.09
C ALA A 248 4.29 -5.55 5.31
N GLU A 249 4.15 -4.59 6.22
CA GLU A 249 4.82 -4.52 7.52
C GLU A 249 3.88 -3.89 8.55
N LEU A 250 3.70 -4.53 9.70
CA LEU A 250 2.75 -4.08 10.72
C LEU A 250 3.12 -2.68 11.24
N CYS A 251 2.30 -1.68 10.92
CA CYS A 251 2.60 -0.26 11.17
C CYS A 251 1.58 0.44 12.09
N GLY A 252 0.77 -0.32 12.84
CA GLY A 252 -0.18 0.19 13.83
C GLY A 252 -1.65 -0.03 13.47
N LYS A 253 -2.54 0.72 14.12
CA LYS A 253 -4.00 0.50 14.09
C LYS A 253 -4.57 0.40 12.67
N GLU A 254 -4.21 1.33 11.79
CA GLU A 254 -4.78 1.40 10.44
C GLU A 254 -3.87 0.73 9.40
N HIS A 255 -3.06 -0.26 9.80
CA HIS A 255 -2.16 -1.01 8.92
C HIS A 255 -2.87 -1.57 7.66
N ALA A 256 -4.09 -2.09 7.83
CA ALA A 256 -4.90 -2.63 6.73
C ALA A 256 -5.54 -1.55 5.82
N TYR A 257 -5.43 -0.27 6.16
CA TYR A 257 -6.12 0.85 5.51
C TYR A 257 -5.16 1.80 4.77
N MET A 258 -3.96 1.33 4.40
CA MET A 258 -2.98 2.11 3.63
C MET A 258 -2.54 1.40 2.35
N PRO A 259 -3.47 1.27 1.37
CA PRO A 259 -3.18 0.56 0.14
C PRO A 259 -2.24 1.34 -0.78
N ILE A 260 -1.78 0.62 -1.79
CA ILE A 260 -0.98 1.12 -2.90
C ILE A 260 -1.77 0.82 -4.17
N HIS A 261 -1.95 1.84 -5.01
CA HIS A 261 -2.54 1.67 -6.33
C HIS A 261 -1.59 2.28 -7.35
N VAL A 262 -1.11 1.45 -8.27
CA VAL A 262 -0.25 1.84 -9.38
C VAL A 262 -1.05 1.77 -10.68
N LYS A 263 -1.15 2.88 -11.39
CA LYS A 263 -1.74 2.97 -12.72
C LYS A 263 -0.63 2.94 -13.76
N VAL A 264 -0.51 1.84 -14.47
CA VAL A 264 0.43 1.70 -15.59
C VAL A 264 -0.29 2.12 -16.86
N VAL A 265 0.23 3.12 -17.56
CA VAL A 265 -0.38 3.71 -18.75
C VAL A 265 0.54 3.64 -19.97
N SER A 266 0.02 3.97 -21.16
CA SER A 266 0.88 4.12 -22.34
C SER A 266 1.88 5.27 -22.14
N ALA A 267 2.95 5.31 -22.93
CA ALA A 267 3.90 6.42 -22.86
C ALA A 267 3.24 7.77 -23.17
N GLU A 268 2.33 7.80 -24.14
CA GLU A 268 1.60 9.02 -24.54
C GLU A 268 0.65 9.50 -23.42
N ASP A 269 -0.11 8.59 -22.82
CA ASP A 269 -0.98 8.89 -21.67
C ASP A 269 -0.17 9.36 -20.45
N TYR A 270 1.04 8.81 -20.27
CA TYR A 270 1.94 9.23 -19.20
C TYR A 270 2.40 10.67 -19.41
N THR A 271 2.86 11.01 -20.61
CA THR A 271 3.25 12.38 -20.97
C THR A 271 2.09 13.36 -20.79
N ALA A 272 0.88 13.00 -21.23
CA ALA A 272 -0.31 13.81 -21.04
C ALA A 272 -0.65 14.02 -19.55
N TRP A 273 -0.56 12.95 -18.75
CA TRP A 273 -0.76 13.02 -17.31
C TRP A 273 0.27 13.92 -16.62
N VAL A 274 1.55 13.79 -16.96
CA VAL A 274 2.63 14.64 -16.43
C VAL A 274 2.38 16.12 -16.76
N ALA A 275 2.06 16.43 -18.02
CA ALA A 275 1.76 17.80 -18.44
C ALA A 275 0.56 18.38 -17.68
N GLY A 276 -0.52 17.59 -17.54
CA GLY A 276 -1.69 17.97 -16.75
C GLY A 276 -1.35 18.24 -15.28
N ARG A 277 -0.54 17.36 -14.66
CA ARG A 277 -0.15 17.52 -13.26
C ARG A 277 0.76 18.73 -13.04
N LYS A 278 1.72 18.96 -13.93
CA LYS A 278 2.57 20.16 -13.90
C LYS A 278 1.75 21.43 -14.08
N LYS A 279 0.74 21.43 -14.96
CA LYS A 279 -0.18 22.57 -15.11
C LYS A 279 -1.00 22.82 -13.84
N GLN A 280 -1.51 21.77 -13.20
CA GLN A 280 -2.22 21.90 -11.91
C GLN A 280 -1.29 22.47 -10.83
N MET A 281 -0.08 21.94 -10.72
CA MET A 281 0.93 22.45 -9.78
C MET A 281 1.27 23.91 -10.07
N ALA A 282 1.43 24.29 -11.33
CA ALA A 282 1.68 25.68 -11.72
C ALA A 282 0.48 26.61 -11.47
N ALA A 283 -0.75 26.11 -11.61
CA ALA A 283 -1.97 26.87 -11.30
C ALA A 283 -2.18 27.05 -9.78
N LEU A 284 -1.69 26.10 -8.98
CA LEU A 284 -1.65 26.19 -7.51
C LEU A 284 -0.40 26.91 -6.99
N ALA A 285 0.61 27.09 -7.83
CA ALA A 285 1.78 27.88 -7.54
C ALA A 285 1.36 29.35 -7.56
N ASP A 286 1.30 29.94 -6.38
CA ASP A 286 1.09 31.37 -6.27
C ASP A 286 2.29 32.14 -6.81
N ASP A 287 2.04 33.37 -7.26
CA ASP A 287 3.11 34.28 -7.64
C ASP A 287 4.08 34.44 -6.45
N PRO A 288 5.35 34.02 -6.61
CA PRO A 288 6.34 34.07 -5.54
C PRO A 288 6.65 35.51 -5.09
N ASN A 289 6.26 36.52 -5.88
CA ASN A 289 6.44 37.94 -5.58
C ASN A 289 5.17 38.60 -5.03
N LYS A 290 4.02 37.90 -4.97
CA LYS A 290 2.81 38.45 -4.40
C LYS A 290 3.01 38.64 -2.89
N VAL A 291 2.88 39.89 -2.45
CA VAL A 291 2.78 40.21 -1.01
C VAL A 291 1.36 39.94 -0.56
N TRP A 292 1.18 38.89 0.23
CA TRP A 292 -0.13 38.50 0.72
C TRP A 292 -0.58 39.38 1.88
N GLN A 293 -1.89 39.61 1.96
CA GLN A 293 -2.51 40.31 3.08
C GLN A 293 -2.96 39.34 4.17
N LEU A 294 -2.99 39.81 5.42
CA LEU A 294 -3.31 38.98 6.60
C LEU A 294 -4.64 38.23 6.45
N GLY A 295 -5.71 38.93 6.04
CA GLY A 295 -7.03 38.33 5.85
C GLY A 295 -7.06 37.23 4.77
N GLU A 296 -6.33 37.44 3.67
CA GLU A 296 -6.25 36.45 2.58
C GLU A 296 -5.55 35.16 3.04
N LEU A 297 -4.46 35.28 3.78
CA LEU A 297 -3.73 34.11 4.29
C LEU A 297 -4.47 33.42 5.44
N ILE A 298 -5.20 34.13 6.28
CA ILE A 298 -6.08 33.50 7.28
C ILE A 298 -7.13 32.65 6.58
N ALA A 299 -7.85 33.20 5.59
CA ALA A 299 -8.90 32.48 4.87
C ALA A 299 -8.38 31.27 4.10
N ARG A 300 -7.20 31.38 3.47
CA ARG A 300 -6.54 30.23 2.83
C ARG A 300 -6.03 29.22 3.85
N GLY A 301 -5.44 29.70 4.93
CA GLY A 301 -4.84 28.89 5.97
C GLY A 301 -5.86 28.05 6.72
N GLU A 302 -7.09 28.55 6.87
CA GLU A 302 -8.21 27.78 7.41
C GLU A 302 -8.53 26.54 6.55
N LYS A 303 -8.57 26.70 5.22
CA LYS A 303 -8.79 25.57 4.30
C LYS A 303 -7.67 24.54 4.41
N VAL A 304 -6.42 24.99 4.36
CA VAL A 304 -5.25 24.12 4.51
C VAL A 304 -5.27 23.40 5.87
N TYR A 305 -5.60 24.12 6.94
CA TYR A 305 -5.71 23.58 8.29
C TYR A 305 -6.76 22.47 8.38
N ASN A 306 -7.96 22.72 7.87
CA ASN A 306 -9.06 21.76 7.91
C ASN A 306 -8.75 20.49 7.12
N SER A 307 -8.08 20.62 5.97
CA SER A 307 -7.71 19.47 5.13
C SER A 307 -6.57 18.64 5.69
N ASN A 308 -5.64 19.23 6.44
CA ASN A 308 -4.35 18.59 6.76
C ASN A 308 -4.07 18.44 8.26
N CYS A 309 -4.51 19.41 9.07
CA CYS A 309 -4.06 19.56 10.45
C CYS A 309 -5.17 19.24 11.47
N ALA A 310 -6.42 19.53 11.12
CA ALA A 310 -7.57 19.43 12.02
C ALA A 310 -7.84 17.99 12.50
N GLN A 311 -7.45 16.97 11.72
CA GLN A 311 -7.61 15.58 12.13
C GLN A 311 -6.87 15.25 13.43
N CYS A 312 -5.70 15.86 13.66
CA CYS A 312 -4.89 15.66 14.86
C CYS A 312 -5.10 16.79 15.87
N HIS A 313 -5.12 18.05 15.42
CA HIS A 313 -5.18 19.22 16.31
C HIS A 313 -6.60 19.70 16.63
N GLN A 314 -7.62 19.03 16.09
CA GLN A 314 -9.05 19.40 16.15
C GLN A 314 -9.34 20.74 15.48
N ALA A 315 -10.60 20.96 15.06
CA ALA A 315 -11.03 22.25 14.50
C ALA A 315 -10.86 23.43 15.50
N SER A 316 -10.91 23.12 16.80
CA SER A 316 -10.72 24.08 17.90
C SER A 316 -9.25 24.41 18.18
N GLY A 317 -8.29 23.70 17.58
CA GLY A 317 -6.87 23.87 17.86
C GLY A 317 -6.43 23.35 19.22
N LYS A 318 -7.30 22.70 20.01
CA LYS A 318 -6.95 22.22 21.35
C LYS A 318 -6.16 20.91 21.37
N GLY A 319 -6.12 20.18 20.26
CA GLY A 319 -5.55 18.83 20.23
C GLY A 319 -6.28 17.85 21.14
N GLY A 320 -5.74 16.64 21.28
CA GLY A 320 -6.30 15.59 22.13
C GLY A 320 -5.31 14.47 22.41
N GLY A 321 -5.39 13.86 23.60
CA GLY A 321 -4.47 12.81 24.03
C GLY A 321 -3.02 13.28 24.04
N ALA A 322 -2.15 12.63 23.26
CA ALA A 322 -0.74 12.98 23.13
C ALA A 322 -0.46 14.17 22.18
N ILE A 323 -1.48 14.64 21.43
CA ILE A 323 -1.33 15.75 20.48
C ILE A 323 -1.44 17.08 21.21
N LYS A 324 -0.41 17.93 21.07
CA LYS A 324 -0.34 19.24 21.72
C LYS A 324 -1.34 20.24 21.12
N ALA A 325 -1.87 21.11 21.99
CA ALA A 325 -2.69 22.25 21.57
C ALA A 325 -1.88 23.24 20.73
N LEU A 326 -2.53 23.83 19.73
CA LEU A 326 -2.07 24.96 18.94
C LEU A 326 -2.64 26.28 19.50
N ASP A 327 -3.89 26.25 19.96
CA ASP A 327 -4.53 27.37 20.66
C ASP A 327 -3.79 27.68 21.97
N ALA A 328 -3.45 28.96 22.18
CA ALA A 328 -2.65 29.46 23.30
C ALA A 328 -1.27 28.80 23.49
N SER A 329 -0.74 28.09 22.49
CA SER A 329 0.55 27.41 22.62
C SER A 329 1.72 28.38 22.54
N ARG A 330 2.76 28.13 23.33
CA ARG A 330 3.97 28.99 23.35
C ARG A 330 4.64 29.11 21.98
N VAL A 331 4.64 28.03 21.20
CA VAL A 331 5.25 28.01 19.86
C VAL A 331 4.45 28.85 18.88
N VAL A 332 3.12 28.76 18.91
CA VAL A 332 2.26 29.55 18.00
C VAL A 332 2.21 31.01 18.42
N LEU A 333 2.30 31.33 19.71
CA LEU A 333 2.34 32.71 20.20
C LEU A 333 3.72 33.36 20.11
N ASP A 334 4.78 32.61 19.83
CA ASP A 334 6.15 33.13 19.80
C ASP A 334 6.31 34.22 18.73
N ALA A 335 7.05 35.27 19.07
CA ALA A 335 7.34 36.35 18.14
C ALA A 335 8.19 35.87 16.95
N ASP A 336 9.05 34.88 17.18
CA ASP A 336 9.83 34.22 16.13
C ASP A 336 8.97 33.18 15.40
N LYS A 337 8.43 33.59 14.25
CA LYS A 337 7.64 32.76 13.34
C LYS A 337 8.40 31.51 12.87
N ASN A 338 9.74 31.53 12.86
CA ASN A 338 10.55 30.42 12.38
C ASN A 338 10.43 29.18 13.27
N LYS A 339 10.17 29.33 14.58
CA LYS A 339 10.01 28.17 15.47
C LYS A 339 8.85 27.28 15.05
N GLN A 340 7.71 27.87 14.74
CA GLN A 340 6.56 27.14 14.25
C GLN A 340 6.81 26.61 12.83
N LEU A 341 7.41 27.44 11.96
CA LEU A 341 7.71 27.07 10.58
C LEU A 341 8.60 25.83 10.49
N GLN A 342 9.65 25.74 11.30
CA GLN A 342 10.54 24.58 11.33
C GLN A 342 9.82 23.31 11.80
N ILE A 343 8.91 23.42 12.77
CA ILE A 343 8.09 22.28 13.21
C ILE A 343 7.17 21.79 12.09
N VAL A 344 6.51 22.70 11.35
CA VAL A 344 5.64 22.30 10.23
C VAL A 344 6.45 21.71 9.08
N LEU A 345 7.62 22.28 8.78
CA LEU A 345 8.51 21.79 7.73
C LEU A 345 9.12 20.42 8.07
N HIS A 346 9.52 20.16 9.31
CA HIS A 346 10.30 18.97 9.63
C HIS A 346 9.51 17.90 10.39
N GLY A 347 8.31 18.23 10.84
CA GLY A 347 7.60 17.42 11.83
C GLY A 347 8.29 17.51 13.19
N VAL A 348 7.85 16.69 14.15
CA VAL A 348 8.48 16.60 15.46
C VAL A 348 9.04 15.19 15.65
N PRO A 349 10.38 15.03 15.74
CA PRO A 349 11.01 13.73 15.92
C PRO A 349 10.43 12.96 17.11
N ASN A 350 10.26 11.64 16.96
CA ASN A 350 9.68 10.75 17.97
C ASN A 350 8.23 11.08 18.37
N THR A 351 7.45 11.68 17.47
CA THR A 351 6.02 11.93 17.66
C THR A 351 5.23 11.60 16.40
N ALA A 352 3.90 11.62 16.50
CA ALA A 352 3.00 11.43 15.36
C ALA A 352 2.87 12.65 14.42
N MET A 353 3.62 13.74 14.63
CA MET A 353 3.53 14.94 13.78
C MET A 353 4.47 14.81 12.56
N PRO A 354 3.95 14.58 11.34
CA PRO A 354 4.79 14.40 10.15
C PRO A 354 5.34 15.74 9.63
N SER A 355 6.31 15.65 8.73
CA SER A 355 6.74 16.78 7.89
C SER A 355 5.65 17.17 6.88
N TRP A 356 5.52 18.47 6.63
CA TRP A 356 4.59 19.04 5.63
C TRP A 356 5.29 19.71 4.44
N LYS A 357 6.51 19.29 4.10
CA LYS A 357 7.29 19.84 2.96
C LYS A 357 6.58 19.71 1.61
N GLN A 358 5.61 18.83 1.49
CA GLN A 358 4.80 18.63 0.28
C GLN A 358 3.80 19.76 0.01
N LEU A 359 3.41 20.56 1.01
CA LEU A 359 2.56 21.74 0.80
C LEU A 359 3.34 22.85 0.10
N SER A 360 2.68 23.75 -0.62
CA SER A 360 3.35 24.90 -1.25
C SER A 360 3.85 25.92 -0.22
N ASP A 361 4.77 26.80 -0.61
CA ASP A 361 5.24 27.88 0.26
C ASP A 361 4.10 28.77 0.76
N THR A 362 3.12 29.05 -0.09
CA THR A 362 1.94 29.81 0.28
C THR A 362 1.00 29.04 1.18
N GLU A 363 0.82 27.74 0.98
CA GLU A 363 -0.04 26.94 1.87
C GLU A 363 0.54 26.85 3.27
N LEU A 364 1.86 26.67 3.38
CA LEU A 364 2.58 26.70 4.65
C LEU A 364 2.51 28.07 5.31
N ALA A 365 2.77 29.14 4.54
CA ALA A 365 2.64 30.51 5.00
C ALA A 365 1.21 30.80 5.51
N ALA A 366 0.19 30.32 4.78
CA ALA A 366 -1.21 30.51 5.10
C ALA A 366 -1.60 29.76 6.38
N VAL A 367 -1.28 28.47 6.51
CA VAL A 367 -1.68 27.69 7.70
C VAL A 367 -1.00 28.18 8.98
N ILE A 368 0.26 28.62 8.89
CA ILE A 368 0.96 29.22 10.03
C ILE A 368 0.31 30.57 10.38
N THR A 369 0.06 31.42 9.39
CA THR A 369 -0.64 32.70 9.59
C THR A 369 -2.02 32.50 10.22
N PHE A 370 -2.79 31.50 9.78
CA PHE A 370 -4.09 31.16 10.35
C PHE A 370 -3.97 30.75 11.82
N THR A 371 -3.14 29.77 12.16
CA THR A 371 -2.99 29.30 13.55
C THR A 371 -2.51 30.40 14.50
N LYS A 372 -1.68 31.34 14.03
CA LYS A 372 -1.22 32.53 14.76
C LYS A 372 -2.30 33.59 15.02
N ASN A 373 -3.41 33.55 14.28
CA ASN A 373 -4.45 34.59 14.32
C ASN A 373 -5.87 34.03 14.51
N ASN A 374 -6.02 32.73 14.73
CA ASN A 374 -7.29 32.08 14.97
C ASN A 374 -7.47 31.61 16.43
N TRP A 375 -8.71 31.31 16.82
CA TRP A 375 -9.09 30.94 18.20
C TRP A 375 -8.71 32.06 19.19
N SER A 376 -8.05 31.73 20.31
CA SER A 376 -7.53 32.74 21.25
C SER A 376 -6.24 33.40 20.75
N ASN A 377 -5.57 32.83 19.75
CA ASN A 377 -4.36 33.42 19.17
C ASN A 377 -4.73 34.65 18.32
N LYS A 378 -4.16 35.80 18.66
CA LYS A 378 -4.40 37.09 17.99
C LYS A 378 -3.08 37.86 17.86
N THR A 379 -2.07 37.22 17.29
CA THR A 379 -0.70 37.78 17.27
C THR A 379 -0.52 38.94 16.28
N GLY A 380 -1.40 39.07 15.29
CA GLY A 380 -1.26 40.01 14.16
C GLY A 380 -0.14 39.64 13.19
N GLN A 381 0.55 38.53 13.43
CA GLN A 381 1.72 38.13 12.65
C GLN A 381 1.30 37.37 11.40
N LEU A 382 1.90 37.74 10.28
CA LEU A 382 1.75 37.05 9.00
C LEU A 382 3.10 36.47 8.56
N VAL A 383 3.05 35.27 7.97
CA VAL A 383 4.19 34.63 7.29
C VAL A 383 3.97 34.81 5.79
N GLN A 384 4.96 35.33 5.08
CA GLN A 384 4.95 35.38 3.62
C GLN A 384 5.49 34.09 2.99
N PRO A 385 5.06 33.71 1.78
CA PRO A 385 5.62 32.55 1.07
C PRO A 385 7.15 32.64 0.89
N THR A 386 7.69 33.84 0.70
CA THR A 386 9.14 34.08 0.57
C THR A 386 9.91 33.73 1.84
N GLU A 387 9.32 33.93 3.03
CA GLU A 387 9.90 33.51 4.31
C GLU A 387 9.95 31.98 4.41
N VAL A 388 8.92 31.28 3.92
CA VAL A 388 8.89 29.82 3.86
C VAL A 388 9.94 29.29 2.87
N ALA A 389 10.01 29.87 1.68
CA ALA A 389 11.00 29.50 0.67
C ALA A 389 12.44 29.63 1.20
N ALA A 390 12.72 30.67 1.99
CA ALA A 390 14.01 30.87 2.64
C ALA A 390 14.29 29.81 3.71
N ALA A 391 13.28 29.41 4.49
CA ALA A 391 13.42 28.41 5.55
C ALA A 391 13.54 26.95 5.05
N ARG A 392 13.26 26.70 3.76
CA ARG A 392 13.41 25.37 3.13
C ARG A 392 14.83 25.03 2.72
N LYS A 393 15.67 26.06 2.50
CA LYS A 393 17.09 25.91 2.17
C LYS A 393 17.86 25.50 3.42
#